data_AF-A0A1F8NHR6-F1
#
_entry.id   AF-A0A1F8NHR6-F1
#
_cell.length_a   1.000
_cell.length_b   1.000
_cell.length_c   1.000
_cell.angle_alpha   90.00
_cell.angle_beta   90.00
_cell.angle_gamma   90.00
#
_symmetry.space_group_name_H-M   'P 1'
#
loop_
_entity.id
_entity.type
_entity.pdbx_description
1 polymer ?
#
loop_
_entity_poly.entity_id
_entity_poly.type
_entity_poly.pdbx_seq_one_letter_code
_entity_poly.pdbx_strand_id
1 'polypeptide(L)'
;MHEARVLAVDEERDLAALAVEASGLPAVELGSARDLRAGQWVLAIGHPWGLEGAVTSGVVIGVGELPGLPAGGREMVAASLHLRPGDSGGVLVDAEGRVVGINTMMAGLDLGLAISVDEAKRFAKQALGTRG
;
A
#
# COMPACT_ATOMS: atom_id res chain seq x y z
N MET A 1 6.66 -8.45 19.60
CA MET A 1 5.46 -7.67 19.29
C MET A 1 5.55 -6.36 20.05
N HIS A 2 5.45 -5.21 19.37
CA HIS A 2 5.45 -3.90 19.99
C HIS A 2 4.01 -3.38 20.09
N GLU A 3 3.70 -2.66 21.15
CA GLU A 3 2.45 -1.92 21.23
C GLU A 3 2.51 -0.70 20.30
N ALA A 4 1.42 -0.46 19.58
CA ALA A 4 1.32 0.64 18.62
C ALA A 4 0.22 1.62 19.05
N ARG A 5 0.50 2.92 18.92
CA ARG A 5 -0.49 4.00 19.12
C ARG A 5 -0.88 4.60 17.79
N VAL A 6 -2.15 4.96 17.66
CA VAL A 6 -2.65 5.69 16.49
C VAL A 6 -2.15 7.14 16.55
N LEU A 7 -1.55 7.63 15.47
CA LEU A 7 -1.15 9.03 15.29
C LEU A 7 -2.20 9.82 14.50
N ALA A 8 -2.71 9.23 13.43
CA ALA A 8 -3.71 9.82 12.55
C ALA A 8 -4.47 8.73 11.81
N VAL A 9 -5.70 9.04 11.43
CA VAL A 9 -6.57 8.20 10.59
C VAL A 9 -7.19 9.10 9.54
N ASP A 10 -7.25 8.59 8.31
CA ASP A 10 -7.96 9.19 7.19
C ASP A 10 -8.86 8.13 6.57
N GLU A 11 -10.13 8.17 6.94
CA GLU A 11 -11.13 7.19 6.51
C GLU A 11 -11.45 7.32 5.02
N GLU A 12 -11.38 8.54 4.46
CA GLU A 12 -11.62 8.77 3.03
C GLU A 12 -10.51 8.12 2.19
N ARG A 13 -9.26 8.25 2.65
CA ARG A 13 -8.08 7.66 1.99
C ARG A 13 -7.87 6.20 2.35
N ASP A 14 -8.52 5.69 3.38
CA ASP A 14 -8.30 4.35 3.96
C ASP A 14 -6.84 4.16 4.41
N LEU A 15 -6.33 5.15 5.17
CA LEU A 15 -4.98 5.17 5.70
C LEU A 15 -4.98 5.45 7.21
N ALA A 16 -4.06 4.79 7.92
CA ALA A 16 -3.77 5.08 9.31
C ALA A 16 -2.25 5.15 9.53
N ALA A 17 -1.81 6.13 10.31
CA ALA A 17 -0.42 6.25 10.73
C ALA A 17 -0.31 5.79 12.18
N LEU A 18 0.56 4.82 12.43
CA LEU A 18 0.80 4.27 13.76
C LEU A 18 2.22 4.58 14.22
N ALA A 19 2.42 4.74 15.52
CA ALA A 19 3.73 4.83 16.14
C ALA A 19 3.95 3.64 17.08
N VAL A 20 5.15 3.08 17.02
CA VAL A 20 5.65 2.09 17.95
C VAL A 20 6.83 2.68 18.71
N GLU A 21 6.88 2.47 20.02
CA GLU A 21 8.00 2.92 20.85
C GLU A 21 9.12 1.86 20.80
N ALA A 22 9.94 1.93 19.75
CA ALA A 22 11.06 1.03 19.50
C ALA A 22 12.17 1.75 18.72
N SER A 23 13.41 1.25 18.81
CA SER A 23 14.58 1.82 18.11
C SER A 23 15.34 0.73 17.35
N GLY A 24 16.11 1.13 16.33
CA GLY A 24 16.90 0.19 15.52
C GLY A 24 16.08 -0.73 14.61
N LEU A 25 14.83 -0.37 14.31
CA LEU A 25 13.99 -1.15 13.41
C LEU A 25 14.45 -1.01 11.95
N PRO A 26 14.40 -2.09 11.15
CA PRO A 26 14.63 -2.00 9.71
C PRO A 26 13.52 -1.16 9.06
N ALA A 27 13.89 -0.37 8.06
CA ALA A 27 12.96 0.41 7.26
C ALA A 27 12.99 -0.07 5.81
N VAL A 28 11.82 -0.11 5.19
CA VAL A 28 11.67 -0.39 3.76
C VAL A 28 12.10 0.83 2.94
N GLU A 29 12.62 0.58 1.74
CA GLU A 29 12.85 1.65 0.77
C GLU A 29 11.52 2.03 0.08
N LEU A 30 11.26 3.32 -0.07
CA LEU A 30 10.04 3.82 -0.70
C LEU A 30 10.34 4.29 -2.13
N GLY A 31 9.73 3.65 -3.12
CA GLY A 31 9.80 4.04 -4.53
C GLY A 31 8.83 5.18 -4.87
N SER A 32 8.38 5.25 -6.12
CA SER A 32 7.27 6.11 -6.54
C SER A 32 6.33 5.32 -7.43
N ALA A 33 5.02 5.47 -7.23
CA ALA A 33 4.03 4.87 -8.10
C ALA A 33 4.04 5.54 -9.49
N ARG A 34 4.51 6.79 -9.58
CA ARG A 34 4.56 7.56 -10.83
C ARG A 34 5.58 7.05 -11.83
N ASP A 35 6.59 6.32 -11.35
CA ASP A 35 7.60 5.69 -12.19
C ASP A 35 7.12 4.34 -12.76
N LEU A 36 6.01 3.80 -12.22
CA LEU A 36 5.45 2.56 -12.69
C LEU A 36 4.85 2.70 -14.09
N ARG A 37 5.00 1.65 -14.88
CA ARG A 37 4.40 1.47 -16.20
C ARG A 37 3.65 0.16 -16.26
N ALA A 38 2.57 0.17 -17.05
CA ALA A 38 1.82 -1.04 -17.33
C ALA A 38 2.75 -2.16 -17.85
N GLY A 39 2.56 -3.37 -17.34
CA GLY A 39 3.38 -4.54 -17.64
C GLY A 39 4.61 -4.74 -16.74
N GLN A 40 4.97 -3.76 -15.89
CA GLN A 40 6.04 -3.97 -14.91
C GLN A 40 5.60 -4.93 -13.80
N TRP A 41 6.54 -5.79 -13.39
CA TRP A 41 6.32 -6.72 -12.28
C TRP A 41 6.16 -5.99 -10.96
N VAL A 42 5.20 -6.47 -10.18
CA VAL A 42 5.00 -6.07 -8.79
C VAL A 42 4.69 -7.29 -7.94
N LEU A 43 5.04 -7.21 -6.66
CA LEU A 43 4.74 -8.22 -5.67
C LEU A 43 3.94 -7.60 -4.53
N ALA A 44 2.86 -8.25 -4.12
CA ALA A 44 2.14 -7.90 -2.91
C ALA A 44 2.57 -8.85 -1.78
N ILE A 45 2.93 -8.25 -0.64
CA ILE A 45 3.41 -8.95 0.55
C ILE A 45 2.43 -8.64 1.70
N GLY A 46 1.96 -9.68 2.37
CA GLY A 46 0.94 -9.56 3.41
C GLY A 46 0.89 -10.76 4.36
N HIS A 47 -0.20 -10.86 5.11
CA HIS A 47 -0.46 -11.93 6.08
C HIS A 47 -1.82 -12.61 5.85
N PRO A 48 -2.11 -13.09 4.62
CA PRO A 48 -3.40 -13.69 4.30
C PRO A 48 -3.62 -14.96 5.13
N TRP A 49 -4.79 -15.05 5.75
CA TRP A 49 -5.18 -16.18 6.62
C TRP A 49 -4.20 -16.48 7.78
N GLY A 50 -3.39 -15.50 8.18
CA GLY A 50 -2.38 -15.68 9.23
C GLY A 50 -1.09 -16.36 8.75
N LEU A 51 -0.89 -16.54 7.45
CA LEU A 51 0.38 -17.02 6.89
C LEU A 51 1.37 -15.86 6.78
N GLU A 52 2.42 -15.90 7.61
CA GLU A 52 3.42 -14.83 7.68
C GLU A 52 4.20 -14.67 6.38
N GLY A 53 4.31 -13.41 5.91
CA GLY A 53 5.11 -13.06 4.73
C GLY A 53 4.64 -13.71 3.43
N ALA A 54 3.34 -13.98 3.27
CA ALA A 54 2.85 -14.53 2.01
C ALA A 54 3.05 -13.51 0.87
N VAL A 55 3.47 -14.02 -0.28
CA VAL A 55 3.77 -13.22 -1.47
C VAL A 55 2.85 -13.64 -2.61
N THR A 56 2.28 -12.66 -3.30
CA THR A 56 1.63 -12.84 -4.60
C THR A 56 2.29 -11.90 -5.62
N SER A 57 2.32 -12.31 -6.88
CA SER A 57 2.98 -11.54 -7.94
C SER A 57 2.02 -11.28 -9.09
N GLY A 58 2.25 -10.18 -9.79
CA GLY A 58 1.48 -9.78 -10.96
C GLY A 58 2.19 -8.66 -11.70
N VAL A 59 1.46 -8.01 -12.60
CA VAL A 59 1.97 -6.84 -13.33
C VAL A 59 1.08 -5.62 -13.10
N VAL A 60 1.67 -4.44 -13.18
CA VAL A 60 0.94 -3.17 -13.18
C VAL A 60 0.00 -3.14 -14.38
N ILE A 61 -1.26 -2.81 -14.13
CA ILE A 61 -2.27 -2.53 -15.15
C ILE A 61 -2.36 -1.02 -15.40
N GLY A 62 -2.30 -0.21 -14.34
CA GLY A 62 -2.35 1.24 -14.44
C GLY A 62 -2.07 1.93 -13.10
N VAL A 63 -1.75 3.21 -13.16
CA VAL A 63 -1.54 4.06 -11.99
C VAL A 63 -2.26 5.39 -12.18
N GLY A 64 -2.88 5.89 -11.12
CA GLY A 64 -3.51 7.21 -11.09
C GLY A 64 -4.84 7.19 -10.36
N GLU A 65 -5.60 8.28 -10.51
CA GLU A 65 -7.03 8.26 -10.20
C GLU A 65 -7.71 7.42 -11.26
N LEU A 66 -8.38 6.33 -10.86
CA LEU A 66 -9.02 5.38 -11.77
C LEU A 66 -10.55 5.53 -11.66
N PRO A 67 -11.18 6.38 -12.49
CA PRO A 67 -12.62 6.63 -12.40
C PRO A 67 -13.39 5.35 -12.71
N GLY A 68 -14.43 5.06 -11.90
CA GLY A 68 -15.25 3.87 -12.08
C GLY A 68 -14.74 2.62 -11.35
N LEU A 69 -13.56 2.67 -10.71
CA LEU A 69 -13.16 1.66 -9.74
C LEU A 69 -13.64 2.02 -8.33
N PRO A 70 -13.84 1.02 -7.44
CA PRO A 70 -13.91 1.26 -6.01
C PRO A 70 -12.71 2.11 -5.60
N ALA A 71 -12.89 3.10 -4.72
CA ALA A 71 -11.87 4.12 -4.37
C ALA A 71 -11.72 5.33 -5.31
N GLY A 72 -12.68 5.57 -6.21
CA GLY A 72 -12.66 6.71 -7.14
C GLY A 72 -12.24 8.04 -6.49
N GLY A 73 -11.32 8.75 -7.13
CA GLY A 73 -10.72 10.01 -6.64
C GLY A 73 -9.42 9.85 -5.85
N ARG A 74 -8.92 8.62 -5.65
CA ARG A 74 -7.63 8.35 -4.99
C ARG A 74 -6.57 7.92 -6.01
N GLU A 75 -5.32 8.35 -5.83
CA GLU A 75 -4.18 7.89 -6.64
C GLU A 75 -3.83 6.45 -6.25
N MET A 76 -4.20 5.49 -7.11
CA MET A 76 -4.02 4.06 -6.88
C MET A 76 -3.03 3.43 -7.85
N VAL A 77 -2.48 2.28 -7.46
CA VAL A 77 -1.84 1.31 -8.34
C VAL A 77 -2.79 0.15 -8.54
N ALA A 78 -3.13 -0.13 -9.79
CA ALA A 78 -3.90 -1.29 -10.19
C ALA A 78 -2.98 -2.36 -10.77
N ALA A 79 -3.14 -3.61 -10.34
CA ALA A 79 -2.28 -4.72 -10.75
C ALA A 79 -3.06 -6.01 -10.98
N SER A 80 -2.55 -6.84 -11.89
CA SER A 80 -3.09 -8.16 -12.22
C SER A 80 -2.64 -9.20 -11.17
N LEU A 81 -3.15 -9.07 -9.95
CA LEU A 81 -2.85 -9.97 -8.85
C LEU A 81 -4.08 -10.13 -7.94
N HIS A 82 -4.05 -11.17 -7.12
CA HIS A 82 -5.12 -11.47 -6.18
C HIS A 82 -4.71 -11.10 -4.75
N LEU A 83 -5.39 -10.11 -4.18
CA LEU A 83 -5.34 -9.78 -2.75
C LEU A 83 -6.44 -10.52 -2.00
N ARG A 84 -6.10 -10.99 -0.80
CA ARG A 84 -6.98 -11.75 0.09
C ARG A 84 -7.11 -11.02 1.43
N PRO A 85 -8.15 -11.33 2.24
CA PRO A 85 -8.21 -10.85 3.62
C PRO A 85 -6.90 -11.18 4.37
N GLY A 86 -6.26 -10.12 4.91
CA GLY A 86 -4.93 -10.19 5.53
C GLY A 86 -3.80 -9.58 4.68
N ASP A 87 -4.04 -9.31 3.39
CA ASP A 87 -3.12 -8.50 2.57
C ASP A 87 -3.33 -6.99 2.79
N SER A 88 -4.54 -6.57 3.20
CA SER A 88 -4.86 -5.15 3.46
C SER A 88 -3.90 -4.54 4.49
N GLY A 89 -3.30 -3.39 4.15
CA GLY A 89 -2.26 -2.73 4.94
C GLY A 89 -0.84 -3.29 4.69
N GLY A 90 -0.72 -4.42 4.00
CA GLY A 90 0.54 -4.92 3.45
C GLY A 90 1.07 -4.03 2.33
N VAL A 91 2.26 -4.37 1.83
CA VAL A 91 2.95 -3.54 0.82
C VAL A 91 2.86 -4.15 -0.57
N LEU A 92 2.76 -3.28 -1.57
CA LEU A 92 3.04 -3.57 -2.96
C LEU A 92 4.44 -3.06 -3.27
N VAL A 93 5.32 -3.94 -3.79
CA VAL A 93 6.71 -3.61 -4.12
C VAL A 93 7.00 -3.83 -5.60
N ASP A 94 7.92 -3.03 -6.14
CA ASP A 94 8.47 -3.25 -7.49
C ASP A 94 9.54 -4.36 -7.52
N ALA A 95 10.10 -4.62 -8.71
CA ALA A 95 11.11 -5.65 -8.92
C ALA A 95 12.42 -5.38 -8.14
N GLU A 96 12.67 -4.14 -7.71
CA GLU A 96 13.82 -3.77 -6.87
C GLU A 96 13.50 -3.86 -5.36
N GLY A 97 12.27 -4.25 -5.00
CA GLY A 97 11.84 -4.37 -3.60
C GLY A 97 11.45 -3.04 -2.96
N ARG A 98 11.31 -1.96 -3.74
CA ARG A 98 10.89 -0.65 -3.23
C ARG A 98 9.37 -0.63 -3.12
N VAL A 99 8.85 -0.08 -2.03
CA VAL A 99 7.39 0.04 -1.82
C VAL A 99 6.84 1.07 -2.79
N VAL A 100 5.85 0.65 -3.59
CA VAL A 100 5.14 1.47 -4.58
C VAL A 100 3.66 1.63 -4.26
N GLY A 101 3.12 0.85 -3.31
CA GLY A 101 1.76 1.04 -2.80
C GLY A 101 1.48 0.29 -1.50
N ILE A 102 0.30 0.55 -0.93
CA ILE A 102 -0.27 -0.14 0.23
C ILE A 102 -1.47 -0.94 -0.25
N ASN A 103 -1.43 -2.26 -0.10
CA ASN A 103 -2.49 -3.15 -0.54
C ASN A 103 -3.80 -2.82 0.18
N THR A 104 -4.89 -2.71 -0.58
CA THR A 104 -6.17 -2.24 -0.04
C THR A 104 -7.26 -3.26 -0.30
N MET A 105 -7.62 -3.47 -1.57
CA MET A 105 -8.82 -4.21 -1.95
C MET A 105 -8.73 -4.82 -3.35
N MET A 106 -9.73 -5.64 -3.70
CA MET A 106 -9.97 -6.15 -5.05
C MET A 106 -11.10 -5.39 -5.72
N ALA A 107 -10.95 -5.09 -7.02
CA ALA A 107 -12.00 -4.55 -7.88
C ALA A 107 -12.45 -5.61 -8.91
N GLY A 108 -13.41 -6.44 -8.52
CA GLY A 108 -13.74 -7.65 -9.29
C GLY A 108 -12.80 -8.80 -8.95
N LEU A 109 -12.58 -9.72 -9.90
CA LEU A 109 -11.86 -10.97 -9.63
C LEU A 109 -10.34 -10.83 -9.77
N ASP A 110 -9.86 -10.15 -10.81
CA ASP A 110 -8.44 -10.19 -11.21
C ASP A 110 -7.70 -8.84 -11.07
N LEU A 111 -8.31 -7.86 -10.40
CA LEU A 111 -7.77 -6.50 -10.28
C LEU A 111 -7.51 -6.14 -8.82
N GLY A 112 -6.25 -6.26 -8.41
CA GLY A 112 -5.79 -5.79 -7.11
C GLY A 112 -5.54 -4.29 -7.13
N LEU A 113 -6.01 -3.60 -6.09
CA LEU A 113 -5.83 -2.17 -5.90
C LEU A 113 -5.01 -1.88 -4.64
N ALA A 114 -4.01 -1.03 -4.82
CA ALA A 114 -3.19 -0.49 -3.75
C ALA A 114 -3.22 1.04 -3.77
N ILE A 115 -3.32 1.67 -2.61
CA ILE A 115 -3.11 3.12 -2.48
C ILE A 115 -1.65 3.42 -2.85
N SER A 116 -1.41 4.40 -3.72
CA SER A 116 -0.04 4.73 -4.14
C SER A 116 0.85 5.11 -2.96
N VAL A 117 2.13 4.74 -3.03
CA VAL A 117 3.11 5.14 -2.01
C VAL A 117 3.24 6.66 -1.94
N ASP A 118 2.99 7.37 -3.03
CA ASP A 118 3.05 8.83 -3.09
C ASP A 118 1.93 9.48 -2.25
N GLU A 119 0.72 8.91 -2.25
CA GLU A 119 -0.37 9.33 -1.36
C GLU A 119 -0.06 8.98 0.10
N ALA A 120 0.43 7.77 0.36
CA ALA A 120 0.83 7.35 1.71
C ALA A 120 1.92 8.26 2.30
N LYS A 121 2.92 8.66 1.50
CA LYS A 121 3.96 9.63 1.89
C LYS A 121 3.38 10.99 2.27
N ARG A 122 2.42 11.50 1.48
CA ARG A 122 1.75 12.79 1.76
C ARG A 122 1.00 12.72 3.09
N PHE A 123 0.22 11.68 3.30
CA PHE A 123 -0.52 11.45 4.53
C PHE A 123 0.42 11.30 5.75
N ALA A 124 1.46 10.48 5.63
CA ALA A 124 2.43 10.28 6.73
C ALA A 124 3.14 11.58 7.12
N LYS A 125 3.52 12.41 6.14
CA LYS A 125 4.12 13.73 6.40
C LYS A 125 3.16 14.65 7.16
N GLN A 126 1.87 14.65 6.80
CA GLN A 126 0.85 15.41 7.52
C GLN A 126 0.70 14.89 8.94
N ALA A 127 0.50 13.59 9.12
CA ALA A 127 0.34 12.94 10.43
C ALA A 127 1.51 13.22 11.39
N LEU A 128 2.74 13.30 10.87
CA LEU A 128 3.93 13.65 11.66
C LEU A 128 4.05 15.16 11.92
N GLY A 129 3.57 16.00 11.02
CA GLY A 129 3.59 17.46 11.12
C GLY A 129 2.52 18.06 12.05
N THR A 130 1.41 17.36 12.30
CA THR A 130 0.32 17.81 13.20
C THR A 130 0.66 17.69 14.69
N ARG A 131 1.91 17.33 15.05
CA ARG A 131 2.40 17.41 16.43
C ARG A 131 2.76 18.85 16.78
N GLY A 132 1.74 19.68 17.00
CA GLY A 132 1.81 20.97 17.71
C GLY A 132 1.56 20.79 19.20
#